data_AF-A0A952M862-F1
#
_entry.id   AF-A0A952M862-F1
#
_cell.length_a   1.000
_cell.length_b   1.000
_cell.length_c   1.000
_cell.angle_alpha   90.00
_cell.angle_beta   90.00
_cell.angle_gamma   90.00
#
_symmetry.space_group_name_H-M   'P 1'
#
loop_
_entity.id
_entity.type
_entity.pdbx_description
1 polymer ?
#
loop_
_entity_poly.entity_id
_entity_poly.type
_entity_poly.pdbx_seq_one_letter_code
_entity_poly.pdbx_strand_id
1 'polypeptide(L)'
;ETVKDKQVPPMHRPGMPVSRWIDGILEDKANIAQKDNIRAMVMWGHAPNSQTRGPEMKKAMEELDLLVVIDPYPTHTAVLPDRKEGMFLLPACTQFETYGSVTASNRSLQWRDKVIEPLFESKPDHTIMYLFAKKFGMESEFTKNITVNNDEPLIEDITREFNKGMWTIGYTGQSPERIKAHMEHRHTFNTTTLKAEGGPLDGEYYGLPWPCWGTADMKHPGTPLLYDTSKPVAEGGLNFRARFGTEKDGVSLLAEGSYSVGAEIEDGYPEFTADILKTLGWWDDLTDDEKQLADGKNWKTDRSGGIQRVAIKHGCAPFGNAKARAVVWTFPDPVPIHREPLYTVRRDLVADYPTYEDRKSHYRLPTRYGSIQATDHSGEFPLIHTSGRLVEYEGGGDESRSNPWLAELQQDMFVEINPADANTYGVQDEQMVWVEGPEGGKIKVKAMVTSRVAKGVVFTPFHFAGHFEGEDLLDKYPEGAAPYVRGEPANNAFTYGYDSVTQMQESKCSLCKISAA
;
A
#
# COMPACT_ATOMS: atom_id res chain seq x y z
N GLU A 1 4.23 -1.65 24.64
CA GLU A 1 3.11 -2.08 25.51
C GLU A 1 3.40 -3.45 26.11
N THR A 2 3.81 -3.48 27.37
CA THR A 2 3.88 -4.72 28.17
C THR A 2 2.62 -4.79 29.02
N VAL A 3 1.59 -5.46 28.50
CA VAL A 3 0.51 -5.95 29.36
C VAL A 3 1.11 -7.08 30.20
N LYS A 4 1.15 -6.85 31.53
CA LYS A 4 1.58 -7.82 32.52
C LYS A 4 0.85 -9.17 32.32
N ASP A 5 1.62 -10.25 32.39
CA ASP A 5 1.21 -11.64 32.65
C ASP A 5 0.44 -12.49 31.62
N LYS A 6 0.34 -12.10 30.34
CA LYS A 6 0.07 -13.06 29.27
C LYS A 6 0.97 -12.81 28.06
N GLN A 7 1.82 -13.76 27.70
CA GLN A 7 2.47 -13.76 26.39
C GLN A 7 1.38 -13.82 25.32
N VAL A 8 1.00 -12.68 24.77
CA VAL A 8 0.12 -12.61 23.60
C VAL A 8 0.85 -13.28 22.44
N PRO A 9 0.30 -14.36 21.84
CA PRO A 9 0.93 -15.04 20.72
C PRO A 9 1.24 -14.08 19.56
N PRO A 10 2.33 -14.29 18.80
CA PRO A 10 2.70 -13.43 17.67
C PRO A 10 1.56 -13.21 16.66
N MET A 11 0.68 -14.20 16.47
CA MET A 11 -0.48 -14.13 15.58
C MET A 11 -1.45 -12.97 15.89
N HIS A 12 -1.48 -12.49 17.14
CA HIS A 12 -2.35 -11.39 17.58
C HIS A 12 -1.59 -10.06 17.76
N ARG A 13 -0.35 -9.98 17.29
CA ARG A 13 0.47 -8.77 17.32
C ARG A 13 0.75 -8.27 15.91
N PRO A 14 0.86 -6.94 15.70
CA PRO A 14 1.32 -6.38 14.44
C PRO A 14 2.55 -7.12 13.89
N GLY A 15 2.51 -7.48 12.60
CA GLY A 15 3.60 -8.13 11.88
C GLY A 15 4.77 -7.20 11.63
N MET A 16 5.92 -7.75 11.23
CA MET A 16 6.98 -6.91 10.64
C MET A 16 6.44 -6.28 9.35
N PRO A 17 6.56 -4.96 9.16
CA PRO A 17 6.09 -4.28 7.96
C PRO A 17 7.01 -4.61 6.79
N VAL A 18 6.50 -4.46 5.56
CA VAL A 18 7.27 -4.74 4.35
C VAL A 18 8.55 -3.92 4.28
N SER A 19 8.54 -2.65 4.70
CA SER A 19 9.74 -1.77 4.75
C SER A 19 10.86 -2.25 5.67
N ARG A 20 10.59 -3.23 6.54
CA ARG A 20 11.53 -3.73 7.56
C ARG A 20 11.84 -5.22 7.37
N TRP A 21 11.47 -5.83 6.24
CA TRP A 21 11.62 -7.28 6.07
C TRP A 21 13.08 -7.75 6.19
N ILE A 22 14.03 -6.94 5.71
CA ILE A 22 15.48 -7.22 5.79
C ILE A 22 15.94 -7.32 7.24
N ASP A 23 15.39 -6.50 8.14
CA ASP A 23 15.73 -6.54 9.57
C ASP A 23 15.16 -7.79 10.25
N GLY A 24 14.02 -8.29 9.78
CA GLY A 24 13.48 -9.57 10.24
C GLY A 24 14.40 -10.77 9.95
N ILE A 25 15.35 -10.61 9.04
CA ILE A 25 16.37 -11.61 8.69
C ILE A 25 17.67 -11.29 9.46
N LEU A 26 18.16 -10.05 9.33
CA LEU A 26 19.50 -9.66 9.74
C LEU A 26 19.65 -9.27 11.22
N GLU A 27 18.58 -8.87 11.91
CA GLU A 27 18.65 -8.46 13.31
C GLU A 27 18.94 -9.65 14.22
N ASP A 28 19.63 -9.41 15.34
CA ASP A 28 19.86 -10.46 16.33
C ASP A 28 18.51 -11.02 16.81
N LYS A 29 18.40 -12.35 16.80
CA LYS A 29 17.23 -13.08 17.30
C LYS A 29 16.79 -12.63 18.71
N ALA A 30 17.74 -12.23 19.56
CA ALA A 30 17.46 -11.73 20.90
C ALA A 30 16.71 -10.38 20.92
N ASN A 31 16.78 -9.61 19.83
CA ASN A 31 16.18 -8.28 19.70
C ASN A 31 14.82 -8.30 18.99
N ILE A 32 14.42 -9.41 18.37
CA ILE A 32 13.12 -9.53 17.69
C ILE A 32 12.04 -10.07 18.63
N ALA A 33 10.81 -9.58 18.50
CA ALA A 33 9.71 -9.97 19.40
C ALA A 33 9.01 -11.28 18.99
N GLN A 34 9.48 -11.94 17.93
CA GLN A 34 9.02 -13.25 17.49
C GLN A 34 10.07 -14.31 17.75
N LYS A 35 9.68 -15.59 17.65
CA LYS A 35 10.53 -16.70 18.08
C LYS A 35 11.81 -16.81 17.27
N ASP A 36 11.74 -16.65 15.96
CA ASP A 36 12.82 -16.92 15.01
C ASP A 36 12.87 -15.83 13.93
N ASN A 37 14.07 -15.58 13.40
CA ASN A 37 14.29 -14.75 12.21
C ASN A 37 13.53 -15.31 11.00
N ILE A 38 13.27 -14.45 10.02
CA ILE A 38 12.70 -14.85 8.74
C ILE A 38 13.71 -15.71 7.98
N ARG A 39 13.28 -16.88 7.49
CA ARG A 39 14.12 -17.85 6.76
C ARG A 39 13.69 -18.05 5.30
N ALA A 40 12.43 -17.75 4.98
CA ALA A 40 11.87 -17.89 3.65
C ALA A 40 11.10 -16.62 3.28
N MET A 41 11.22 -16.18 2.03
CA MET A 41 10.51 -15.04 1.47
C MET A 41 9.88 -15.39 0.13
N VAL A 42 8.63 -14.95 -0.07
CA VAL A 42 7.97 -14.95 -1.39
C VAL A 42 7.77 -13.50 -1.81
N MET A 43 8.51 -13.07 -2.81
CA MET A 43 8.42 -11.74 -3.43
C MET A 43 7.47 -11.85 -4.63
N TRP A 44 6.20 -11.53 -4.40
CA TRP A 44 5.12 -11.69 -5.38
C TRP A 44 4.65 -10.32 -5.88
N GLY A 45 4.90 -9.99 -7.15
CA GLY A 45 4.55 -8.70 -7.74
C GLY A 45 5.16 -7.51 -6.97
N HIS A 46 6.41 -7.66 -6.49
CA HIS A 46 7.02 -6.72 -5.57
C HIS A 46 8.37 -6.20 -6.09
N ALA A 47 8.52 -4.88 -6.06
CA ALA A 47 9.71 -4.15 -6.47
C ALA A 47 10.65 -3.88 -5.27
N PRO A 48 11.68 -4.71 -5.01
CA PRO A 48 12.58 -4.50 -3.86
C PRO A 48 13.43 -3.23 -4.02
N ASN A 49 13.75 -2.82 -5.24
CA ASN A 49 14.51 -1.61 -5.54
C ASN A 49 13.79 -0.31 -5.14
N SER A 50 12.50 -0.38 -4.78
CA SER A 50 11.76 0.71 -4.16
C SER A 50 12.02 0.87 -2.65
N GLN A 51 12.81 -0.02 -2.04
CA GLN A 51 13.15 0.00 -0.62
C GLN A 51 14.59 0.42 -0.34
N THR A 52 14.80 1.20 0.71
CA THR A 52 16.13 1.73 1.09
C THR A 52 17.05 0.63 1.61
N ARG A 53 18.34 0.95 1.78
CA ARG A 53 19.37 0.06 2.33
C ARG A 53 19.69 -1.14 1.42
N GLY A 54 19.99 -0.84 0.15
CA GLY A 54 20.31 -1.83 -0.88
C GLY A 54 21.42 -2.83 -0.50
N PRO A 55 22.56 -2.42 0.10
CA PRO A 55 23.58 -3.35 0.55
C PRO A 55 23.09 -4.37 1.58
N GLU A 56 22.34 -3.93 2.61
CA GLU A 56 21.74 -4.85 3.57
C GLU A 56 20.64 -5.70 2.94
N MET A 57 19.92 -5.17 1.97
CA MET A 57 18.93 -5.93 1.23
C MET A 57 19.56 -7.09 0.46
N LYS A 58 20.66 -6.84 -0.26
CA LYS A 58 21.45 -7.90 -0.92
C LYS A 58 21.87 -8.96 0.08
N LYS A 59 22.46 -8.55 1.21
CA LYS A 59 22.87 -9.45 2.29
C LYS A 59 21.70 -10.28 2.83
N ALA A 60 20.55 -9.65 3.07
CA ALA A 60 19.36 -10.33 3.57
C ALA A 60 18.84 -11.39 2.60
N MET A 61 18.85 -11.10 1.29
CA MET A 61 18.47 -12.08 0.26
C MET A 61 19.39 -13.30 0.21
N GLU A 62 20.67 -13.12 0.57
CA GLU A 62 21.68 -14.17 0.61
C GLU A 62 21.61 -15.03 1.88
N GLU A 63 21.09 -14.49 2.99
CA GLU A 63 20.91 -15.23 4.25
C GLU A 63 19.62 -16.09 4.30
N LEU A 64 18.67 -15.85 3.39
CA LEU A 64 17.43 -16.64 3.30
C LEU A 64 17.71 -18.07 2.84
N ASP A 65 17.06 -19.05 3.47
CA ASP A 65 17.03 -20.45 3.01
C ASP A 65 16.27 -20.59 1.69
N LEU A 66 15.19 -19.82 1.54
CA LEU A 66 14.31 -19.86 0.38
C LEU A 66 13.89 -18.45 -0.06
N LEU A 67 14.07 -18.15 -1.33
CA LEU A 67 13.60 -16.92 -1.98
C LEU A 67 12.81 -17.29 -3.23
N VAL A 68 11.51 -17.02 -3.24
CA VAL A 68 10.65 -17.24 -4.40
C VAL A 68 10.26 -15.89 -4.98
N VAL A 69 10.50 -15.68 -6.27
CA VAL A 69 10.05 -14.50 -7.01
C VAL A 69 8.91 -14.93 -7.92
N ILE A 70 7.78 -14.25 -7.84
CA ILE A 70 6.59 -14.53 -8.65
C ILE A 70 6.20 -13.23 -9.34
N ASP A 71 6.44 -13.16 -10.64
CA ASP A 71 6.33 -11.92 -11.40
C ASP A 71 6.28 -12.25 -12.91
N PRO A 72 5.64 -11.42 -13.76
CA PRO A 72 5.75 -11.53 -15.20
C PRO A 72 7.17 -11.27 -15.74
N TYR A 73 8.01 -10.51 -15.03
CA TYR A 73 9.40 -10.21 -15.43
C TYR A 73 10.40 -10.55 -14.32
N PRO A 74 11.66 -10.92 -14.64
CA PRO A 74 12.69 -11.05 -13.62
C PRO A 74 12.96 -9.70 -12.95
N THR A 75 12.49 -9.53 -11.72
CA THR A 75 12.66 -8.28 -10.94
C THR A 75 14.10 -8.11 -10.46
N HIS A 76 14.41 -6.95 -9.89
CA HIS A 76 15.71 -6.74 -9.22
C HIS A 76 16.06 -7.83 -8.18
N THR A 77 15.06 -8.43 -7.53
CA THR A 77 15.23 -9.56 -6.60
C THR A 77 15.93 -10.75 -7.26
N ALA A 78 15.65 -10.99 -8.55
CA ALA A 78 16.15 -12.14 -9.29
C ALA A 78 17.66 -12.06 -9.57
N VAL A 79 18.25 -10.87 -9.54
CA VAL A 79 19.65 -10.65 -9.94
C VAL A 79 20.53 -10.02 -8.86
N LEU A 80 19.94 -9.37 -7.85
CA LEU A 80 20.71 -8.73 -6.78
C LEU A 80 21.58 -9.71 -5.97
N PRO A 81 21.05 -10.82 -5.41
CA PRO A 81 21.86 -11.74 -4.60
C PRO A 81 22.81 -12.59 -5.48
N ASP A 82 23.93 -13.03 -4.91
CA ASP A 82 24.88 -13.95 -5.57
C ASP A 82 24.53 -15.45 -5.35
N ARG A 83 23.29 -15.75 -4.96
CA ARG A 83 22.86 -17.10 -4.60
C ARG A 83 22.62 -17.97 -5.84
N LYS A 84 23.08 -19.22 -5.78
CA LYS A 84 22.85 -20.25 -6.82
C LYS A 84 21.78 -21.28 -6.45
N GLU A 85 21.45 -21.38 -5.17
CA GLU A 85 20.52 -22.36 -4.63
C GLU A 85 19.42 -21.69 -3.79
N GLY A 86 18.28 -22.38 -3.66
CA GLY A 86 17.14 -21.91 -2.88
C GLY A 86 16.45 -20.66 -3.43
N MET A 87 16.71 -20.28 -4.69
CA MET A 87 16.00 -19.22 -5.39
C MET A 87 15.16 -19.80 -6.54
N PHE A 88 13.89 -19.40 -6.61
CA PHE A 88 12.97 -19.85 -7.66
C PHE A 88 12.30 -18.63 -8.31
N LEU A 89 12.26 -18.63 -9.64
CA LEU A 89 11.51 -17.65 -10.42
C LEU A 89 10.29 -18.37 -11.00
N LEU A 90 9.08 -17.93 -10.65
CA LEU A 90 7.83 -18.50 -11.15
C LEU A 90 7.17 -17.48 -12.08
N PRO A 91 6.92 -17.82 -13.35
CA PRO A 91 6.34 -16.88 -14.30
C PRO A 91 4.85 -16.65 -13.97
N ALA A 92 4.52 -15.43 -13.58
CA ALA A 92 3.14 -14.99 -13.42
C ALA A 92 2.62 -14.36 -14.71
N CYS A 93 1.31 -14.37 -14.89
CA CYS A 93 0.66 -13.66 -15.98
C CYS A 93 0.69 -12.14 -15.78
N THR A 94 0.80 -11.40 -16.87
CA THR A 94 0.51 -9.96 -16.93
C THR A 94 -1.00 -9.69 -16.77
N GLN A 95 -1.36 -8.42 -16.57
CA GLN A 95 -2.75 -8.01 -16.51
C GLN A 95 -3.58 -8.29 -17.78
N PHE A 96 -2.94 -8.48 -18.94
CA PHE A 96 -3.65 -8.75 -20.20
C PHE A 96 -4.00 -10.23 -20.37
N GLU A 97 -3.38 -11.10 -19.58
CA GLU A 97 -3.57 -12.55 -19.58
C GLU A 97 -4.53 -13.01 -18.48
N THR A 98 -5.04 -12.08 -17.67
CA THR A 98 -5.93 -12.33 -16.54
C THR A 98 -7.24 -11.55 -16.66
N TYR A 99 -8.21 -11.87 -15.80
CA TYR A 99 -9.49 -11.18 -15.68
C TYR A 99 -9.85 -11.02 -14.21
N GLY A 100 -10.74 -10.07 -13.90
CA GLY A 100 -11.19 -9.84 -12.53
C GLY A 100 -11.35 -8.37 -12.19
N SER A 101 -11.46 -8.08 -10.90
CA SER A 101 -11.68 -6.71 -10.42
C SER A 101 -10.41 -6.01 -9.96
N VAL A 102 -10.34 -4.69 -10.17
CA VAL A 102 -9.32 -3.79 -9.61
C VAL A 102 -9.96 -2.54 -9.03
N THR A 103 -9.35 -1.97 -7.99
CA THR A 103 -9.84 -0.74 -7.36
C THR A 103 -8.92 0.43 -7.70
N ALA A 104 -9.48 1.49 -8.30
CA ALA A 104 -8.74 2.70 -8.63
C ALA A 104 -8.62 3.66 -7.43
N SER A 105 -7.79 4.70 -7.54
CA SER A 105 -7.55 5.69 -6.46
C SER A 105 -8.81 6.49 -6.08
N ASN A 106 -9.73 6.68 -7.03
CA ASN A 106 -11.06 7.23 -6.76
C ASN A 106 -12.00 6.25 -6.03
N ARG A 107 -11.49 5.06 -5.67
CA ARG A 107 -12.17 3.97 -4.96
C ARG A 107 -13.29 3.28 -5.75
N SER A 108 -13.28 3.42 -7.08
CA SER A 108 -14.15 2.65 -7.99
C SER A 108 -13.55 1.26 -8.27
N LEU A 109 -14.36 0.22 -8.15
CA LEU A 109 -14.07 -1.14 -8.59
C LEU A 109 -14.43 -1.30 -10.07
N GLN A 110 -13.48 -1.79 -10.86
CA GLN A 110 -13.65 -2.01 -12.30
C GLN A 110 -13.38 -3.46 -12.64
N TRP A 111 -14.22 -4.06 -13.49
CA TRP A 111 -13.94 -5.36 -14.08
C TRP A 111 -12.98 -5.21 -15.25
N ARG A 112 -12.08 -6.17 -15.41
CA ARG A 112 -11.17 -6.33 -16.54
C ARG A 112 -11.38 -7.70 -17.15
N ASP A 113 -11.43 -7.76 -18.47
CA ASP A 113 -11.49 -9.01 -19.22
C ASP A 113 -10.11 -9.43 -19.70
N LYS A 114 -9.96 -10.74 -19.87
CA LYS A 114 -8.76 -11.34 -20.45
C LYS A 114 -8.65 -10.95 -21.92
N VAL A 115 -7.49 -10.43 -22.32
CA VAL A 115 -7.23 -9.95 -23.69
C VAL A 115 -6.52 -11.01 -24.52
N ILE A 116 -5.56 -11.72 -23.92
CA ILE A 116 -4.81 -12.82 -24.55
C ILE A 116 -4.75 -14.02 -23.60
N GLU A 117 -4.48 -15.21 -24.14
CA GLU A 117 -4.19 -16.37 -23.30
C GLU A 117 -2.81 -16.24 -22.63
N PRO A 118 -2.61 -16.83 -21.44
CA PRO A 118 -1.31 -16.93 -20.79
C PRO A 118 -0.22 -17.40 -21.76
N LEU A 119 0.86 -16.63 -21.84
CA LEU A 119 2.01 -16.93 -22.68
C LEU A 119 2.91 -17.96 -22.01
N PHE A 120 3.47 -18.84 -22.83
CA PHE A 120 4.38 -19.90 -22.41
C PHE A 120 3.79 -20.77 -21.29
N GLU A 121 4.50 -20.90 -20.16
CA GLU A 121 4.08 -21.63 -18.98
C GLU A 121 3.57 -20.72 -17.86
N SER A 122 3.38 -19.42 -18.15
CA SER A 122 2.88 -18.46 -17.16
C SER A 122 1.51 -18.86 -16.65
N LYS A 123 1.22 -18.49 -15.40
CA LYS A 123 -0.06 -18.77 -14.75
C LYS A 123 -0.62 -17.54 -14.06
N PRO A 124 -1.95 -17.36 -14.06
CA PRO A 124 -2.58 -16.34 -13.23
C PRO A 124 -2.26 -16.54 -11.75
N ASP A 125 -2.19 -15.45 -10.98
CA ASP A 125 -1.74 -15.50 -9.59
C ASP A 125 -2.59 -16.43 -8.72
N HIS A 126 -3.92 -16.40 -8.87
CA HIS A 126 -4.83 -17.26 -8.13
C HIS A 126 -4.64 -18.74 -8.44
N THR A 127 -4.23 -19.08 -9.66
CA THR A 127 -3.87 -20.45 -10.05
C THR A 127 -2.56 -20.87 -9.37
N ILE A 128 -1.54 -20.00 -9.33
CA ILE A 128 -0.29 -20.27 -8.60
C ILE A 128 -0.58 -20.50 -7.11
N MET A 129 -1.42 -19.65 -6.49
CA MET A 129 -1.83 -19.80 -5.09
C MET A 129 -2.53 -21.14 -4.83
N TYR A 130 -3.45 -21.53 -5.72
CA TYR A 130 -4.15 -22.81 -5.60
C TYR A 130 -3.20 -24.00 -5.75
N LEU A 131 -2.24 -23.96 -6.68
CA LEU A 131 -1.25 -25.03 -6.83
C LEU A 131 -0.37 -25.17 -5.58
N PHE A 132 -0.01 -24.07 -4.93
CA PHE A 132 0.63 -24.13 -3.61
C PHE A 132 -0.28 -24.76 -2.57
N ALA A 133 -1.54 -24.31 -2.45
CA ALA A 133 -2.49 -24.87 -1.50
C ALA A 133 -2.66 -26.38 -1.68
N LYS A 134 -2.84 -26.84 -2.93
CA LYS A 134 -2.91 -28.26 -3.31
C LYS A 134 -1.64 -29.02 -2.95
N LYS A 135 -0.47 -28.42 -3.19
CA LYS A 135 0.81 -29.03 -2.83
C LYS A 135 0.98 -29.20 -1.32
N PHE A 136 0.43 -28.27 -0.53
CA PHE A 136 0.48 -28.29 0.93
C PHE A 136 -0.70 -29.04 1.59
N GLY A 137 -1.65 -29.58 0.80
CA GLY A 137 -2.83 -30.27 1.33
C GLY A 137 -3.84 -29.34 2.01
N MET A 138 -3.90 -28.08 1.56
CA MET A 138 -4.78 -27.03 2.09
C MET A 138 -5.83 -26.56 1.07
N GLU A 139 -5.97 -27.27 -0.05
CA GLU A 139 -6.87 -26.87 -1.13
C GLU A 139 -8.34 -26.81 -0.69
N SER A 140 -8.76 -27.74 0.19
CA SER A 140 -10.16 -27.82 0.62
C SER A 140 -10.59 -26.61 1.47
N GLU A 141 -9.66 -26.10 2.28
CA GLU A 141 -9.83 -24.90 3.09
C GLU A 141 -9.68 -23.64 2.23
N PHE A 142 -8.70 -23.63 1.32
CA PHE A 142 -8.39 -22.48 0.47
C PHE A 142 -9.53 -22.17 -0.51
N THR A 143 -10.21 -23.19 -1.04
CA THR A 143 -11.31 -23.01 -2.02
C THR A 143 -12.67 -23.42 -1.47
N LYS A 144 -12.87 -23.37 -0.14
CA LYS A 144 -14.10 -23.82 0.53
C LYS A 144 -15.39 -23.28 -0.09
N ASN A 145 -15.39 -22.02 -0.53
CA ASN A 145 -16.54 -21.36 -1.16
C ASN A 145 -16.25 -20.94 -2.61
N ILE A 146 -15.21 -21.49 -3.23
CA ILE A 146 -14.72 -21.06 -4.54
C ILE A 146 -14.72 -22.27 -5.48
N THR A 147 -15.45 -22.16 -6.58
CA THR A 147 -15.41 -23.16 -7.65
C THR A 147 -14.01 -23.19 -8.27
N VAL A 148 -13.48 -24.39 -8.55
CA VAL A 148 -12.20 -24.57 -9.24
C VAL A 148 -12.44 -25.26 -10.58
N ASN A 149 -12.04 -24.62 -11.67
CA ASN A 149 -12.17 -25.14 -13.03
C ASN A 149 -10.77 -25.43 -13.57
N ASN A 150 -10.43 -26.71 -13.76
CA ASN A 150 -9.11 -27.12 -14.29
C ASN A 150 -7.93 -26.50 -13.53
N ASP A 151 -7.92 -26.64 -12.20
CA ASP A 151 -6.93 -26.05 -11.28
C ASP A 151 -6.93 -24.50 -11.22
N GLU A 152 -7.89 -23.82 -11.84
CA GLU A 152 -8.05 -22.36 -11.75
C GLU A 152 -9.27 -21.98 -10.88
N PRO A 153 -9.07 -21.30 -9.74
CA PRO A 153 -10.15 -20.72 -8.94
C PRO A 153 -11.00 -19.71 -9.73
N LEU A 154 -12.33 -19.80 -9.59
CA LEU A 154 -13.28 -18.89 -10.24
C LEU A 154 -13.25 -17.50 -9.60
N ILE A 155 -12.88 -16.48 -10.39
CA ILE A 155 -12.68 -15.11 -9.90
C ILE A 155 -13.96 -14.45 -9.41
N GLU A 156 -15.11 -14.79 -9.99
CA GLU A 156 -16.42 -14.31 -9.55
C GLU A 156 -16.73 -14.77 -8.12
N ASP A 157 -16.41 -16.02 -7.78
CA ASP A 157 -16.62 -16.55 -6.43
C ASP A 157 -15.68 -15.85 -5.43
N ILE A 158 -14.41 -15.62 -5.81
CA ILE A 158 -13.46 -14.83 -5.00
C ILE A 158 -14.01 -13.41 -4.77
N THR A 159 -14.56 -12.79 -5.82
CA THR A 159 -15.15 -11.45 -5.73
C THR A 159 -16.30 -11.42 -4.72
N ARG A 160 -17.21 -12.40 -4.82
CA ARG A 160 -18.29 -12.55 -3.85
C ARG A 160 -17.80 -12.84 -2.44
N GLU A 161 -16.75 -13.62 -2.30
CA GLU A 161 -16.23 -13.99 -0.98
C GLU A 161 -15.71 -12.77 -0.23
N PHE A 162 -14.92 -11.91 -0.88
CA PHE A 162 -14.51 -10.66 -0.23
C PHE A 162 -15.70 -9.73 0.01
N ASN A 163 -16.69 -9.64 -0.90
CA ASN A 163 -17.89 -8.83 -0.64
C ASN A 163 -18.62 -9.30 0.63
N LYS A 164 -18.72 -10.62 0.85
CA LYS A 164 -19.33 -11.21 2.06
C LYS A 164 -18.49 -11.00 3.33
N GLY A 165 -17.19 -10.72 3.20
CA GLY A 165 -16.26 -10.51 4.31
C GLY A 165 -15.98 -9.04 4.64
N MET A 166 -16.24 -8.10 3.73
CA MET A 166 -15.79 -6.71 3.83
C MET A 166 -16.85 -5.73 4.36
N TRP A 167 -17.77 -6.19 5.21
CA TRP A 167 -18.84 -5.38 5.84
C TRP A 167 -18.31 -4.15 6.59
N THR A 168 -17.22 -4.30 7.35
CA THR A 168 -16.60 -3.20 8.10
C THR A 168 -15.95 -2.12 7.23
N ILE A 169 -15.61 -2.49 6.00
CA ILE A 169 -15.01 -1.59 5.01
C ILE A 169 -16.16 -0.93 4.25
N GLY A 170 -17.12 -1.68 3.71
CA GLY A 170 -18.16 -1.17 2.82
C GLY A 170 -17.88 -1.48 1.34
N TYR A 171 -17.20 -2.60 1.07
CA TYR A 171 -17.04 -3.19 -0.26
C TYR A 171 -17.97 -4.40 -0.42
N THR A 172 -19.26 -4.22 -0.12
CA THR A 172 -20.22 -5.32 -0.01
C THR A 172 -21.22 -5.36 -1.16
N GLY A 173 -21.55 -4.19 -1.73
CA GLY A 173 -22.53 -4.09 -2.82
C GLY A 173 -21.97 -4.36 -4.22
N GLN A 174 -20.64 -4.48 -4.39
CA GLN A 174 -19.97 -4.64 -5.69
C GLN A 174 -19.87 -6.09 -6.15
N SER A 175 -21.00 -6.75 -6.43
CA SER A 175 -20.96 -8.10 -7.01
C SER A 175 -20.29 -8.13 -8.38
N PRO A 176 -19.71 -9.27 -8.80
CA PRO A 176 -19.14 -9.43 -10.15
C PRO A 176 -20.15 -9.06 -11.26
N GLU A 177 -21.44 -9.37 -11.09
CA GLU A 177 -22.48 -9.02 -12.08
C GLU A 177 -22.65 -7.52 -12.21
N ARG A 178 -22.68 -6.80 -11.09
CA ARG A 178 -22.86 -5.35 -11.12
C ARG A 178 -21.66 -4.68 -11.78
N ILE A 179 -20.44 -5.01 -11.37
CA ILE A 179 -19.24 -4.39 -11.97
C ILE A 179 -19.05 -4.76 -13.44
N LYS A 180 -19.44 -5.97 -13.87
CA LYS A 180 -19.49 -6.34 -15.30
C LYS A 180 -20.56 -5.54 -16.05
N ALA A 181 -21.76 -5.38 -15.47
CA ALA A 181 -22.80 -4.58 -16.07
C ALA A 181 -22.37 -3.11 -16.26
N HIS A 182 -21.62 -2.53 -15.30
CA HIS A 182 -21.06 -1.18 -15.47
C HIS A 182 -20.11 -1.10 -16.66
N MET A 183 -19.28 -2.12 -16.87
CA MET A 183 -18.37 -2.19 -18.02
C MET A 183 -19.15 -2.31 -19.34
N GLU A 184 -20.16 -3.18 -19.40
CA GLU A 184 -21.03 -3.37 -20.58
C GLU A 184 -21.81 -2.09 -20.93
N HIS A 185 -22.36 -1.42 -19.92
CA HIS A 185 -23.16 -0.20 -20.07
C HIS A 185 -22.37 1.08 -19.83
N ARG A 186 -21.03 1.05 -19.95
CA ARG A 186 -20.15 2.20 -19.67
C ARG A 186 -20.54 3.50 -20.41
N HIS A 187 -21.25 3.37 -21.53
CA HIS A 187 -21.72 4.48 -22.35
C HIS A 187 -22.87 5.27 -21.73
N THR A 188 -23.58 4.74 -20.73
CA THR A 188 -24.67 5.45 -20.03
C THR A 188 -24.15 6.39 -18.94
N PHE A 189 -22.86 6.28 -18.57
CA PHE A 189 -22.27 7.07 -17.49
C PHE A 189 -21.73 8.41 -18.00
N ASN A 190 -22.10 9.48 -17.31
CA ASN A 190 -21.56 10.80 -17.56
C ASN A 190 -20.05 10.82 -17.25
N THR A 191 -19.22 11.29 -18.18
CA THR A 191 -17.76 11.26 -18.04
C THR A 191 -17.21 12.22 -16.99
N THR A 192 -18.02 13.17 -16.52
CA THR A 192 -17.64 14.14 -15.47
C THR A 192 -18.15 13.70 -14.11
N THR A 193 -19.45 13.44 -13.99
CA THR A 193 -20.06 13.09 -12.70
C THR A 193 -19.93 11.60 -12.36
N LEU A 194 -19.59 10.78 -13.37
CA LEU A 194 -19.57 9.32 -13.32
C LEU A 194 -20.92 8.68 -12.99
N LYS A 195 -22.03 9.44 -12.98
CA LYS A 195 -23.37 8.92 -12.73
C LYS A 195 -23.99 8.41 -14.03
N ALA A 196 -24.64 7.25 -14.00
CA ALA A 196 -25.44 6.78 -15.12
C ALA A 196 -26.67 7.67 -15.32
N GLU A 197 -26.92 8.03 -16.57
CA GLU A 197 -28.06 8.85 -17.02
C GLU A 197 -28.98 7.97 -17.88
N GLY A 198 -29.91 7.27 -17.22
CA GLY A 198 -30.81 6.30 -17.82
C GLY A 198 -30.21 4.90 -18.00
N GLY A 199 -31.01 4.02 -18.62
CA GLY A 199 -30.63 2.62 -18.88
C GLY A 199 -30.69 1.70 -17.65
N PRO A 200 -30.11 0.49 -17.73
CA PRO A 200 -30.22 -0.53 -16.68
C PRO A 200 -29.55 -0.16 -15.35
N LEU A 201 -28.66 0.84 -15.36
CA LEU A 201 -27.84 1.26 -14.22
C LEU A 201 -28.14 2.69 -13.78
N ASP A 202 -29.27 3.26 -14.21
CA ASP A 202 -29.65 4.64 -13.92
C ASP A 202 -29.49 4.98 -12.44
N GLY A 203 -28.82 6.11 -12.17
CA GLY A 203 -28.55 6.56 -10.82
C GLY A 203 -27.29 6.00 -10.15
N GLU A 204 -26.70 4.91 -10.65
CA GLU A 204 -25.46 4.35 -10.12
C GLU A 204 -24.22 5.13 -10.57
N TYR A 205 -23.13 5.09 -9.79
CA TYR A 205 -21.86 5.70 -10.17
C TYR A 205 -20.89 4.65 -10.75
N TYR A 206 -20.15 5.02 -11.79
CA TYR A 206 -19.26 4.09 -12.50
C TYR A 206 -18.25 3.44 -11.55
N GLY A 207 -18.26 2.11 -11.54
CA GLY A 207 -17.45 1.28 -10.65
C GLY A 207 -17.82 1.33 -9.16
N LEU A 208 -19.03 1.78 -8.80
CA LEU A 208 -19.56 1.66 -7.43
C LEU A 208 -18.58 2.13 -6.33
N PRO A 209 -18.18 3.42 -6.36
CA PRO A 209 -17.13 3.96 -5.51
C PRO A 209 -17.40 3.73 -4.02
N TRP A 210 -16.34 3.53 -3.26
CA TRP A 210 -16.44 3.22 -1.84
C TRP A 210 -17.00 4.37 -0.97
N PRO A 211 -17.85 4.07 0.03
CA PRO A 211 -18.50 2.78 0.26
C PRO A 211 -19.65 2.51 -0.70
N CYS A 212 -19.87 1.23 -1.00
CA CYS A 212 -21.09 0.71 -1.59
C CYS A 212 -21.75 -0.24 -0.58
N TRP A 213 -22.77 0.27 0.10
CA TRP A 213 -23.35 -0.38 1.27
C TRP A 213 -24.25 -1.55 0.94
N GLY A 214 -24.35 -2.48 1.90
CA GLY A 214 -25.34 -3.55 1.84
C GLY A 214 -25.00 -4.68 0.88
N THR A 215 -25.98 -5.53 0.61
CA THR A 215 -25.89 -6.58 -0.40
C THR A 215 -25.99 -5.97 -1.81
N ALA A 216 -25.62 -6.74 -2.83
CA ALA A 216 -25.79 -6.30 -4.23
C ALA A 216 -27.25 -5.98 -4.58
N ASP A 217 -28.20 -6.70 -3.99
CA ASP A 217 -29.64 -6.50 -4.20
C ASP A 217 -30.16 -5.17 -3.68
N MET A 218 -29.49 -4.59 -2.67
CA MET A 218 -29.81 -3.25 -2.17
C MET A 218 -29.50 -2.16 -3.18
N LYS A 219 -28.68 -2.45 -4.21
CA LYS A 219 -28.33 -1.52 -5.30
C LYS A 219 -27.88 -0.14 -4.83
N HIS A 220 -27.13 -0.08 -3.74
CA HIS A 220 -26.50 1.17 -3.34
C HIS A 220 -25.61 1.69 -4.51
N PRO A 221 -25.69 2.98 -4.89
CA PRO A 221 -25.06 3.48 -6.12
C PRO A 221 -23.53 3.67 -5.99
N GLY A 222 -23.01 3.57 -4.77
CA GLY A 222 -21.65 3.95 -4.41
C GLY A 222 -21.57 5.39 -3.93
N THR A 223 -20.47 5.74 -3.26
CA THR A 223 -20.26 7.05 -2.63
C THR A 223 -19.10 7.78 -3.32
N PRO A 224 -19.36 8.54 -4.40
CA PRO A 224 -18.30 9.16 -5.20
C PRO A 224 -17.60 10.30 -4.44
N LEU A 225 -18.35 11.04 -3.63
CA LEU A 225 -17.87 12.17 -2.84
C LEU A 225 -18.07 11.83 -1.36
N LEU A 226 -16.96 11.64 -0.63
CA LEU A 226 -17.04 11.41 0.80
C LEU A 226 -17.46 12.69 1.51
N TYR A 227 -18.20 12.54 2.60
CA TYR A 227 -18.62 13.63 3.48
C TYR A 227 -19.57 14.64 2.81
N ASP A 228 -20.21 14.27 1.70
CA ASP A 228 -21.28 15.05 1.06
C ASP A 228 -22.59 14.85 1.83
N THR A 229 -22.88 15.77 2.75
CA THR A 229 -24.11 15.77 3.54
C THR A 229 -25.31 16.33 2.79
N SER A 230 -25.11 16.93 1.61
CA SER A 230 -26.21 17.48 0.80
C SER A 230 -27.07 16.41 0.13
N LYS A 231 -26.68 15.13 0.25
CA LYS A 231 -27.37 13.97 -0.34
C LYS A 231 -27.76 12.94 0.72
N PRO A 232 -28.85 12.20 0.49
CA PRO A 232 -29.18 11.02 1.28
C PRO A 232 -28.10 9.96 1.22
N VAL A 233 -27.91 9.23 2.33
CA VAL A 233 -26.97 8.10 2.38
C VAL A 233 -27.32 7.03 1.35
N ALA A 234 -28.61 6.78 1.12
CA ALA A 234 -29.08 5.84 0.10
C ALA A 234 -28.66 6.20 -1.33
N GLU A 235 -28.32 7.47 -1.59
CA GLU A 235 -27.91 7.99 -2.91
C GLU A 235 -26.40 8.28 -2.99
N GLY A 236 -25.61 7.78 -2.02
CA GLY A 236 -24.17 8.00 -1.96
C GLY A 236 -23.74 9.29 -1.26
N GLY A 237 -24.63 9.90 -0.46
CA GLY A 237 -24.24 10.88 0.55
C GLY A 237 -23.57 10.22 1.75
N LEU A 238 -22.78 10.97 2.51
CA LEU A 238 -22.09 10.40 3.67
C LEU A 238 -21.70 11.48 4.69
N ASN A 239 -21.54 11.07 5.94
CA ASN A 239 -21.04 11.89 7.04
C ASN A 239 -19.72 11.32 7.60
N PHE A 240 -19.22 11.90 8.70
CA PHE A 240 -17.98 11.49 9.33
C PHE A 240 -18.21 10.30 10.29
N ARG A 241 -17.30 9.33 10.24
CA ARG A 241 -17.44 8.07 10.98
C ARG A 241 -17.20 8.20 12.49
N ALA A 242 -18.08 7.60 13.30
CA ALA A 242 -17.97 7.51 14.76
C ALA A 242 -17.01 6.39 15.24
N ARG A 243 -15.77 6.40 14.74
CA ARG A 243 -14.80 5.31 14.97
C ARG A 243 -14.13 5.31 16.35
N PHE A 244 -14.03 6.48 17.00
CA PHE A 244 -13.17 6.67 18.17
C PHE A 244 -13.95 6.80 19.49
N GLY A 245 -15.12 6.16 19.54
CA GLY A 245 -16.07 6.31 20.63
C GLY A 245 -16.96 7.55 20.46
N THR A 246 -17.83 7.77 21.45
CA THR A 246 -18.82 8.86 21.45
C THR A 246 -18.38 10.06 22.29
N GLU A 247 -17.39 9.87 23.18
CA GLU A 247 -16.92 10.88 24.11
C GLU A 247 -15.42 10.72 24.37
N LYS A 248 -14.74 11.83 24.60
CA LYS A 248 -13.40 11.85 25.20
C LYS A 248 -13.27 13.02 26.16
N ASP A 249 -12.71 12.77 27.34
CA ASP A 249 -12.44 13.79 28.38
C ASP A 249 -13.70 14.64 28.72
N GLY A 250 -14.88 14.01 28.74
CA GLY A 250 -16.16 14.70 28.98
C GLY A 250 -16.71 15.50 27.79
N VAL A 251 -16.03 15.45 26.63
CA VAL A 251 -16.45 16.15 25.40
C VAL A 251 -17.00 15.16 24.39
N SER A 252 -18.21 15.43 23.90
CA SER A 252 -18.83 14.62 22.84
C SER A 252 -17.99 14.67 21.55
N LEU A 253 -17.70 13.48 21.03
CA LEU A 253 -17.07 13.27 19.72
C LEU A 253 -18.11 13.16 18.60
N LEU A 254 -19.39 13.05 18.94
CA LEU A 254 -20.48 12.98 17.98
C LEU A 254 -20.65 14.34 17.28
N ALA A 255 -21.13 14.31 16.03
CA ALA A 255 -21.45 15.52 15.29
C ALA A 255 -22.51 16.36 16.04
N GLU A 256 -22.56 17.66 15.75
CA GLU A 256 -23.54 18.58 16.33
C GLU A 256 -24.25 19.31 15.19
N GLY A 257 -25.53 19.03 14.98
CA GLY A 257 -26.34 19.68 13.92
C GLY A 257 -25.82 19.48 12.49
N SER A 258 -25.04 18.42 12.24
CA SER A 258 -24.47 18.08 10.93
C SER A 258 -24.86 16.64 10.58
N TYR A 259 -25.70 16.47 9.57
CA TYR A 259 -26.26 15.17 9.16
C TYR A 259 -26.54 15.17 7.65
N SER A 260 -26.68 13.99 7.06
CA SER A 260 -27.05 13.85 5.64
C SER A 260 -28.51 14.22 5.41
N VAL A 261 -28.83 14.82 4.27
CA VAL A 261 -30.21 15.13 3.86
C VAL A 261 -31.09 13.87 3.94
N GLY A 262 -32.26 13.99 4.58
CA GLY A 262 -33.20 12.89 4.75
C GLY A 262 -32.92 11.95 5.92
N ALA A 263 -31.92 12.23 6.76
CA ALA A 263 -31.71 11.51 8.01
C ALA A 263 -32.81 11.80 9.04
N GLU A 264 -33.33 10.77 9.71
CA GLU A 264 -34.26 10.92 10.83
C GLU A 264 -33.58 11.38 12.12
N ILE A 265 -32.25 11.20 12.22
CA ILE A 265 -31.43 11.71 13.32
C ILE A 265 -30.67 12.94 12.83
N GLU A 266 -31.14 14.11 13.25
CA GLU A 266 -30.58 15.42 12.86
C GLU A 266 -29.41 15.87 13.76
N ASP A 267 -28.66 14.90 14.28
CA ASP A 267 -27.51 15.13 15.15
C ASP A 267 -26.45 14.02 15.01
N GLY A 268 -25.40 14.04 15.82
CA GLY A 268 -24.44 12.95 15.88
C GLY A 268 -24.96 11.70 16.59
N TYR A 269 -24.55 10.52 16.12
CA TYR A 269 -25.01 9.23 16.64
C TYR A 269 -23.92 8.15 16.59
N PRO A 270 -23.94 7.15 17.49
CA PRO A 270 -22.95 6.08 17.51
C PRO A 270 -23.08 5.13 16.31
N GLU A 271 -22.11 4.22 16.16
CA GLU A 271 -22.20 3.09 15.21
C GLU A 271 -23.45 2.24 15.48
N PHE A 272 -24.19 1.85 14.43
CA PHE A 272 -25.44 1.09 14.59
C PHE A 272 -25.21 -0.35 15.08
N THR A 273 -26.03 -0.74 16.06
CA THR A 273 -26.12 -2.10 16.61
C THR A 273 -27.56 -2.57 16.66
N ALA A 274 -27.78 -3.87 16.86
CA ALA A 274 -29.12 -4.41 17.12
C ALA A 274 -29.84 -3.68 18.26
N ASP A 275 -29.11 -3.35 19.33
CA ASP A 275 -29.67 -2.66 20.49
C ASP A 275 -30.05 -1.21 20.18
N ILE A 276 -29.27 -0.52 19.35
CA ILE A 276 -29.62 0.83 18.87
C ILE A 276 -30.88 0.77 18.02
N LEU A 277 -31.01 -0.19 17.10
CA LEU A 277 -32.24 -0.35 16.31
C LEU A 277 -33.45 -0.62 17.20
N LYS A 278 -33.33 -1.48 18.23
CA LYS A 278 -34.40 -1.74 19.21
C LYS A 278 -34.78 -0.47 19.98
N THR A 279 -33.79 0.31 20.39
CA THR A 279 -34.00 1.55 21.15
C THR A 279 -34.72 2.62 20.32
N LEU A 280 -34.39 2.71 19.03
CA LEU A 280 -35.01 3.65 18.09
C LEU A 280 -36.38 3.17 17.57
N GLY A 281 -36.79 1.95 17.89
CA GLY A 281 -38.02 1.35 17.33
C GLY A 281 -37.88 0.90 15.88
N TRP A 282 -36.66 0.84 15.34
CA TRP A 282 -36.35 0.43 13.96
C TRP A 282 -36.11 -1.07 13.81
N TRP A 283 -36.10 -1.84 14.91
CA TRP A 283 -35.86 -3.28 14.88
C TRP A 283 -36.87 -4.04 14.02
N ASP A 284 -38.12 -3.58 13.98
CA ASP A 284 -39.19 -4.23 13.21
C ASP A 284 -39.15 -3.94 11.71
N ASP A 285 -38.23 -3.07 11.27
CA ASP A 285 -37.92 -2.89 9.85
C ASP A 285 -37.00 -3.96 9.27
N LEU A 286 -36.43 -4.83 10.13
CA LEU A 286 -35.73 -6.05 9.74
C LEU A 286 -36.73 -7.16 9.41
N THR A 287 -36.41 -7.98 8.41
CA THR A 287 -37.13 -9.25 8.16
C THR A 287 -36.83 -10.26 9.27
N ASP A 288 -37.64 -11.30 9.38
CA ASP A 288 -37.44 -12.34 10.40
C ASP A 288 -36.08 -13.05 10.25
N ASP A 289 -35.61 -13.25 9.03
CA ASP A 289 -34.29 -13.84 8.74
C ASP A 289 -33.14 -12.89 9.11
N GLU A 290 -33.29 -11.59 8.82
CA GLU A 290 -32.30 -10.58 9.22
C GLU A 290 -32.26 -10.45 10.75
N LYS A 291 -33.40 -10.47 11.44
CA LYS A 291 -33.47 -10.43 12.91
C LYS A 291 -32.64 -11.55 13.55
N GLN A 292 -32.74 -12.78 13.02
CA GLN A 292 -31.97 -13.92 13.52
C GLN A 292 -30.46 -13.73 13.40
N LEU A 293 -29.99 -13.11 12.31
CA LEU A 293 -28.56 -12.90 12.04
C LEU A 293 -28.01 -11.62 12.68
N ALA A 294 -28.86 -10.60 12.86
CA ALA A 294 -28.51 -9.30 13.40
C ALA A 294 -28.51 -9.28 14.93
N ASP A 295 -29.24 -10.16 15.62
CA ASP A 295 -29.37 -10.09 17.08
C ASP A 295 -28.02 -10.22 17.79
N GLY A 296 -27.78 -9.29 18.73
CA GLY A 296 -26.49 -9.15 19.42
C GLY A 296 -25.31 -8.76 18.52
N LYS A 297 -25.55 -8.32 17.28
CA LYS A 297 -24.51 -7.88 16.33
C LYS A 297 -24.51 -6.37 16.12
N ASN A 298 -23.43 -5.90 15.52
CA ASN A 298 -23.32 -4.56 14.95
C ASN A 298 -23.28 -4.60 13.42
N TRP A 299 -23.40 -3.43 12.79
CA TRP A 299 -23.40 -3.24 11.33
C TRP A 299 -22.21 -3.85 10.58
N LYS A 300 -21.10 -4.18 11.26
CA LYS A 300 -19.89 -4.80 10.70
C LYS A 300 -19.94 -6.32 10.71
N THR A 301 -20.74 -6.90 11.62
CA THR A 301 -20.74 -8.34 11.93
C THR A 301 -22.09 -9.01 11.64
N ASP A 302 -23.14 -8.22 11.44
CA ASP A 302 -24.39 -8.70 10.87
C ASP A 302 -24.15 -9.12 9.41
N ARG A 303 -24.22 -10.43 9.16
CA ARG A 303 -23.97 -11.02 7.84
C ARG A 303 -25.17 -10.97 6.92
N SER A 304 -26.36 -10.59 7.41
CA SER A 304 -27.54 -10.39 6.59
C SER A 304 -27.49 -9.06 5.83
N GLY A 305 -26.78 -8.07 6.39
CA GLY A 305 -26.78 -6.69 5.91
C GLY A 305 -27.99 -5.87 6.38
N GLY A 306 -28.89 -6.48 7.16
CA GLY A 306 -30.13 -5.85 7.64
C GLY A 306 -29.87 -4.59 8.45
N ILE A 307 -28.86 -4.57 9.35
CA ILE A 307 -28.54 -3.36 10.13
C ILE A 307 -28.14 -2.20 9.21
N GLN A 308 -27.33 -2.46 8.17
CA GLN A 308 -26.96 -1.42 7.22
C GLN A 308 -28.17 -0.94 6.42
N ARG A 309 -29.00 -1.88 5.94
CA ARG A 309 -30.21 -1.58 5.19
C ARG A 309 -31.17 -0.70 5.99
N VAL A 310 -31.43 -1.05 7.24
CA VAL A 310 -32.33 -0.29 8.11
C VAL A 310 -31.75 1.07 8.45
N ALA A 311 -30.47 1.17 8.83
CA ALA A 311 -29.84 2.48 9.10
C ALA A 311 -29.97 3.42 7.88
N ILE A 312 -29.69 2.90 6.68
CA ILE A 312 -29.77 3.67 5.43
C ILE A 312 -31.21 4.04 5.07
N LYS A 313 -32.19 3.15 5.36
CA LYS A 313 -33.62 3.43 5.19
C LYS A 313 -34.04 4.67 5.97
N HIS A 314 -33.50 4.86 7.17
CA HIS A 314 -33.73 6.05 8.01
C HIS A 314 -32.73 7.20 7.73
N GLY A 315 -32.08 7.18 6.56
CA GLY A 315 -31.14 8.21 6.11
C GLY A 315 -29.82 8.28 6.89
N CYS A 316 -29.53 7.29 7.73
CA CYS A 316 -28.37 7.30 8.61
C CYS A 316 -27.22 6.41 8.08
N ALA A 317 -25.99 6.92 8.15
CA ALA A 317 -24.79 6.12 7.86
C ALA A 317 -24.62 4.98 8.89
N PRO A 318 -24.38 3.72 8.46
CA PRO A 318 -24.27 2.59 9.39
C PRO A 318 -23.16 2.73 10.45
N PHE A 319 -22.10 3.46 10.10
CA PHE A 319 -20.91 3.63 10.95
C PHE A 319 -21.02 4.79 11.97
N GLY A 320 -22.20 5.37 12.14
CA GLY A 320 -22.41 6.53 13.02
C GLY A 320 -22.18 7.89 12.35
N ASN A 321 -22.20 8.94 13.15
CA ASN A 321 -21.99 10.33 12.72
C ASN A 321 -21.23 11.11 13.80
N ALA A 322 -19.99 11.47 13.51
CA ALA A 322 -19.06 12.09 14.45
C ALA A 322 -18.40 13.35 13.89
N LYS A 323 -17.66 14.07 14.74
CA LYS A 323 -16.83 15.20 14.31
C LYS A 323 -15.59 14.70 13.57
N ALA A 324 -15.17 15.44 12.55
CA ALA A 324 -13.80 15.33 12.05
C ALA A 324 -12.82 15.69 13.17
N ARG A 325 -11.65 15.04 13.23
CA ARG A 325 -10.64 15.34 14.25
C ARG A 325 -9.37 15.91 13.61
N ALA A 326 -8.87 16.97 14.22
CA ALA A 326 -7.52 17.50 13.97
C ALA A 326 -6.49 17.00 14.99
N VAL A 327 -6.94 16.51 16.14
CA VAL A 327 -6.07 15.97 17.21
C VAL A 327 -6.19 14.44 17.24
N VAL A 328 -5.06 13.76 17.09
CA VAL A 328 -4.96 12.29 17.08
C VAL A 328 -4.18 11.83 18.32
N TRP A 329 -4.84 11.85 19.48
CA TRP A 329 -4.23 11.54 20.78
C TRP A 329 -3.65 10.11 20.92
N THR A 330 -3.86 9.24 19.94
CA THR A 330 -3.27 7.91 19.89
C THR A 330 -1.89 7.90 19.21
N PHE A 331 -1.48 9.01 18.61
CA PHE A 331 -0.18 9.14 17.94
C PHE A 331 0.87 9.71 18.91
N PRO A 332 2.17 9.46 18.66
CA PRO A 332 3.26 10.06 19.42
C PRO A 332 3.16 11.59 19.45
N ASP A 333 2.83 12.19 18.30
CA ASP A 333 2.51 13.60 18.15
C ASP A 333 1.01 13.76 17.87
N PRO A 334 0.21 14.25 18.84
CA PRO A 334 -1.23 14.38 18.66
C PRO A 334 -1.64 15.43 17.62
N VAL A 335 -0.74 16.36 17.30
CA VAL A 335 -0.89 17.38 16.27
C VAL A 335 0.40 17.42 15.45
N PRO A 336 0.37 17.89 14.19
CA PRO A 336 1.60 18.03 13.41
C PRO A 336 2.62 18.94 14.11
N ILE A 337 3.81 18.42 14.33
CA ILE A 337 4.96 19.13 14.90
C ILE A 337 6.13 18.92 13.92
N HIS A 338 6.92 19.97 13.69
CA HIS A 338 8.14 19.84 12.90
C HIS A 338 9.17 18.98 13.64
N ARG A 339 9.78 18.03 12.92
CA ARG A 339 10.91 17.22 13.41
C ARG A 339 11.94 17.13 12.31
N GLU A 340 13.20 17.32 12.66
CA GLU A 340 14.29 17.12 11.70
C GLU A 340 14.38 15.65 11.29
N PRO A 341 14.73 15.37 10.01
CA PRO A 341 15.06 14.03 9.53
C PRO A 341 16.16 13.36 10.37
N LEU A 342 16.26 12.02 10.30
CA LEU A 342 17.33 11.30 10.99
C LEU A 342 18.72 11.73 10.49
N TYR A 343 18.81 11.95 9.17
CA TYR A 343 19.98 12.48 8.48
C TYR A 343 19.67 13.89 7.97
N THR A 344 20.15 14.92 8.66
CA THR A 344 19.88 16.33 8.30
C THR A 344 21.17 17.16 8.21
N VAL A 345 21.23 18.06 7.23
CA VAL A 345 22.25 19.13 7.16
C VAL A 345 21.97 20.28 8.12
N ARG A 346 20.73 20.41 8.62
CA ARG A 346 20.30 21.46 9.55
C ARG A 346 20.46 21.02 10.98
N ARG A 347 21.69 20.67 11.34
CA ARG A 347 22.07 20.26 12.71
C ARG A 347 21.73 21.32 13.76
N ASP A 348 21.70 22.59 13.35
CA ASP A 348 21.27 23.71 14.16
C ASP A 348 19.81 23.61 14.62
N LEU A 349 18.94 22.91 13.86
CA LEU A 349 17.51 22.76 14.19
C LEU A 349 17.21 21.54 15.07
N VAL A 350 18.15 20.61 15.23
CA VAL A 350 17.92 19.34 15.96
C VAL A 350 17.63 19.57 17.44
N ALA A 351 18.19 20.62 18.04
CA ALA A 351 17.92 20.95 19.44
C ALA A 351 16.47 21.39 19.67
N ASP A 352 15.89 22.12 18.73
CA ASP A 352 14.52 22.63 18.80
C ASP A 352 13.49 21.62 18.27
N TYR A 353 13.89 20.79 17.31
CA TYR A 353 13.02 19.85 16.59
C TYR A 353 13.63 18.44 16.52
N PRO A 354 13.90 17.80 17.67
CA PRO A 354 14.49 16.47 17.71
C PRO A 354 13.53 15.42 17.13
N THR A 355 14.10 14.29 16.68
CA THR A 355 13.32 13.09 16.36
C THR A 355 12.81 12.40 17.63
N TYR A 356 12.21 11.22 17.48
CA TYR A 356 11.68 10.41 18.58
C TYR A 356 12.79 9.69 19.37
N GLU A 357 12.44 9.17 20.54
CA GLU A 357 13.28 8.21 21.26
C GLU A 357 13.26 6.83 20.59
N ASP A 358 14.36 6.09 20.75
CA ASP A 358 14.47 4.71 20.27
C ASP A 358 13.41 3.80 20.91
N ARG A 359 12.90 2.86 20.12
CA ARG A 359 11.90 1.87 20.56
C ARG A 359 12.50 0.48 20.55
N LYS A 360 12.57 -0.16 21.72
CA LYS A 360 13.05 -1.54 21.85
C LYS A 360 12.22 -2.57 21.10
N SER A 361 10.93 -2.31 20.92
CA SER A 361 10.04 -3.20 20.17
C SER A 361 8.89 -2.41 19.55
N HIS A 362 8.88 -2.35 18.23
CA HIS A 362 7.85 -1.72 17.41
C HIS A 362 7.69 -2.54 16.14
N TYR A 363 6.48 -3.08 15.91
CA TYR A 363 6.23 -4.07 14.86
C TYR A 363 7.23 -5.26 14.89
N ARG A 364 7.51 -5.77 16.10
CA ARG A 364 8.40 -6.90 16.39
C ARG A 364 9.90 -6.65 16.21
N LEU A 365 10.31 -5.43 15.89
CA LEU A 365 11.71 -5.06 15.68
C LEU A 365 12.12 -3.90 16.59
N PRO A 366 13.42 -3.74 16.89
CA PRO A 366 13.91 -2.46 17.38
C PRO A 366 13.77 -1.39 16.28
N THR A 367 13.40 -0.17 16.68
CA THR A 367 13.40 0.98 15.78
C THR A 367 14.22 2.11 16.39
N ARG A 368 15.23 2.56 15.65
CA ARG A 368 16.16 3.59 16.07
C ARG A 368 15.73 4.95 15.52
N TYR A 369 15.85 5.97 16.35
CA TYR A 369 15.49 7.35 16.04
C TYR A 369 16.60 8.26 16.56
N GLY A 370 16.49 8.72 17.81
CA GLY A 370 17.44 9.60 18.45
C GLY A 370 18.88 9.08 18.41
N SER A 371 19.10 7.77 18.49
CA SER A 371 20.46 7.20 18.37
C SER A 371 21.09 7.39 17.00
N ILE A 372 20.30 7.38 15.91
CA ILE A 372 20.78 7.68 14.56
C ILE A 372 21.01 9.20 14.44
N GLN A 373 20.02 10.01 14.82
CA GLN A 373 20.11 11.48 14.69
C GLN A 373 21.21 12.09 15.58
N ALA A 374 21.67 11.40 16.63
CA ALA A 374 22.76 11.86 17.49
C ALA A 374 24.12 11.96 16.75
N THR A 375 24.31 11.21 15.67
CA THR A 375 25.55 11.23 14.88
C THR A 375 25.46 12.27 13.78
N ASP A 376 26.45 13.16 13.70
CA ASP A 376 26.51 14.19 12.66
C ASP A 376 27.28 13.68 11.43
N HIS A 377 26.53 13.43 10.35
CA HIS A 377 27.07 13.03 9.05
C HIS A 377 27.22 14.20 8.07
N SER A 378 26.70 15.39 8.39
CA SER A 378 26.57 16.50 7.45
C SER A 378 27.90 17.08 6.98
N GLY A 379 28.97 16.91 7.76
CA GLY A 379 30.32 17.33 7.37
C GLY A 379 30.90 16.49 6.23
N GLU A 380 30.64 15.18 6.20
CA GLU A 380 31.10 14.28 5.14
C GLU A 380 30.09 14.18 3.99
N PHE A 381 28.79 14.24 4.31
CA PHE A 381 27.68 14.11 3.37
C PHE A 381 26.85 15.41 3.37
N PRO A 382 27.33 16.48 2.70
CA PRO A 382 26.76 17.82 2.83
C PRO A 382 25.54 18.07 1.93
N LEU A 383 25.17 17.12 1.07
CA LEU A 383 24.05 17.28 0.14
C LEU A 383 22.83 16.53 0.66
N ILE A 384 21.65 17.16 0.57
CA ILE A 384 20.38 16.48 0.80
C ILE A 384 20.09 15.59 -0.40
N HIS A 385 19.87 14.30 -0.15
CA HIS A 385 19.51 13.32 -1.15
C HIS A 385 18.01 13.03 -1.08
N THR A 386 17.29 13.32 -2.16
CA THR A 386 15.86 13.00 -2.29
C THR A 386 15.61 12.10 -3.50
N SER A 387 14.54 11.30 -3.44
CA SER A 387 14.16 10.38 -4.50
C SER A 387 12.73 10.61 -4.96
N GLY A 388 12.46 10.26 -6.22
CA GLY A 388 11.10 10.31 -6.76
C GLY A 388 10.92 9.48 -8.01
N ARG A 389 9.86 9.81 -8.75
CA ARG A 389 9.40 9.03 -9.89
C ARG A 389 9.72 9.72 -11.22
N LEU A 390 9.76 8.90 -12.26
CA LEU A 390 9.79 9.31 -13.65
C LEU A 390 8.43 9.02 -14.30
N VAL A 391 8.09 9.74 -15.36
CA VAL A 391 6.80 9.59 -16.05
C VAL A 391 6.77 8.30 -16.86
N GLU A 392 7.94 7.91 -17.37
CA GLU A 392 8.19 6.79 -18.26
C GLU A 392 8.05 5.43 -17.56
N TYR A 393 8.24 5.40 -16.23
CA TYR A 393 8.36 4.17 -15.45
C TYR A 393 7.39 4.09 -14.28
N GLU A 394 6.86 2.89 -14.06
CA GLU A 394 5.94 2.57 -12.95
C GLU A 394 6.63 1.66 -11.93
N GLY A 395 6.32 1.84 -10.64
CA GLY A 395 6.80 0.94 -9.58
C GLY A 395 8.33 0.84 -9.54
N GLY A 396 8.86 -0.37 -9.47
CA GLY A 396 10.30 -0.66 -9.58
C GLY A 396 10.84 -0.61 -11.01
N GLY A 397 10.00 -0.33 -12.00
CA GLY A 397 10.36 -0.21 -13.40
C GLY A 397 10.59 -1.52 -14.14
N ASP A 398 10.38 -2.69 -13.54
CA ASP A 398 10.67 -3.99 -14.17
C ASP A 398 9.86 -4.21 -15.45
N GLU A 399 8.54 -4.00 -15.41
CA GLU A 399 7.66 -4.09 -16.59
C GLU A 399 7.98 -2.99 -17.62
N SER A 400 8.11 -1.74 -17.16
CA SER A 400 8.25 -0.58 -18.05
C SER A 400 9.63 -0.46 -18.70
N ARG A 401 10.71 -0.88 -18.03
CA ARG A 401 12.06 -0.97 -18.63
C ARG A 401 12.19 -2.18 -19.57
N SER A 402 11.28 -3.14 -19.48
CA SER A 402 11.16 -4.27 -20.40
C SER A 402 10.26 -3.97 -21.60
N ASN A 403 9.68 -2.77 -21.68
CA ASN A 403 8.98 -2.28 -22.86
C ASN A 403 9.91 -1.39 -23.69
N PRO A 404 10.19 -1.71 -24.97
CA PRO A 404 11.18 -0.97 -25.77
C PRO A 404 10.80 0.50 -25.97
N TRP A 405 9.52 0.83 -26.04
CA TRP A 405 9.04 2.19 -26.28
C TRP A 405 9.19 3.08 -25.06
N LEU A 406 8.96 2.54 -23.85
CA LEU A 406 9.16 3.28 -22.60
C LEU A 406 10.65 3.35 -22.26
N ALA A 407 11.39 2.28 -22.52
CA ALA A 407 12.85 2.23 -22.36
C ALA A 407 13.57 3.27 -23.24
N GLU A 408 13.08 3.53 -24.45
CA GLU A 408 13.64 4.55 -25.34
C GLU A 408 13.53 5.98 -24.76
N LEU A 409 12.47 6.29 -24.01
CA LEU A 409 12.22 7.64 -23.48
C LEU A 409 13.21 8.05 -22.38
N GLN A 410 13.76 7.08 -21.63
CA GLN A 410 14.78 7.34 -20.61
C GLN A 410 15.77 6.18 -20.52
N GLN A 411 16.95 6.31 -21.11
CA GLN A 411 17.90 5.19 -21.22
C GLN A 411 18.88 5.06 -20.06
N ASP A 412 19.12 6.15 -19.34
CA ASP A 412 20.16 6.21 -18.32
C ASP A 412 19.57 6.53 -16.95
N MET A 413 20.14 5.90 -15.92
CA MET A 413 19.98 6.35 -14.56
C MET A 413 20.81 7.62 -14.33
N PHE A 414 20.27 8.60 -13.60
CA PHE A 414 20.92 9.88 -13.36
C PHE A 414 20.73 10.44 -11.94
N VAL A 415 21.53 11.43 -11.62
CA VAL A 415 21.37 12.33 -10.47
C VAL A 415 21.24 13.77 -10.96
N GLU A 416 20.18 14.47 -10.55
CA GLU A 416 20.06 15.91 -10.79
C GLU A 416 20.93 16.68 -9.80
N ILE A 417 21.79 17.56 -10.31
CA ILE A 417 22.74 18.35 -9.53
C ILE A 417 22.58 19.82 -9.90
N ASN A 418 22.49 20.70 -8.91
CA ASN A 418 22.48 22.13 -9.15
C ASN A 418 23.81 22.61 -9.79
N PRO A 419 23.81 23.56 -10.74
CA PRO A 419 25.06 24.05 -11.36
C PRO A 419 26.10 24.57 -10.37
N ALA A 420 25.69 25.18 -9.25
CA ALA A 420 26.64 25.67 -8.24
C ALA A 420 27.34 24.51 -7.52
N ASP A 421 26.60 23.45 -7.23
CA ASP A 421 27.15 22.26 -6.56
C ASP A 421 28.02 21.46 -7.53
N ALA A 422 27.58 21.28 -8.79
CA ALA A 422 28.37 20.62 -9.83
C ALA A 422 29.74 21.29 -10.00
N ASN A 423 29.79 22.63 -10.07
CA ASN A 423 31.05 23.39 -10.11
C ASN A 423 31.89 23.21 -8.84
N THR A 424 31.25 23.13 -7.67
CA THR A 424 31.94 22.93 -6.38
C THR A 424 32.61 21.57 -6.31
N TYR A 425 31.96 20.53 -6.82
CA TYR A 425 32.46 19.14 -6.81
C TYR A 425 33.21 18.74 -8.09
N GLY A 426 33.40 19.66 -9.04
CA GLY A 426 34.13 19.41 -10.29
C GLY A 426 33.44 18.41 -11.22
N VAL A 427 32.10 18.37 -11.19
CA VAL A 427 31.26 17.48 -12.00
C VAL A 427 30.78 18.21 -13.25
N GLN A 428 30.91 17.56 -14.41
CA GLN A 428 30.37 18.01 -15.68
C GLN A 428 29.03 17.33 -15.98
N ASP A 429 28.21 17.96 -16.82
CA ASP A 429 26.98 17.35 -17.32
C ASP A 429 27.28 16.05 -18.09
N GLU A 430 26.38 15.07 -17.96
CA GLU A 430 26.50 13.70 -18.49
C GLU A 430 27.67 12.86 -17.97
N GLN A 431 28.52 13.41 -17.10
CA GLN A 431 29.63 12.67 -16.49
C GLN A 431 29.11 11.55 -15.58
N MET A 432 29.76 10.38 -15.61
CA MET A 432 29.51 9.35 -14.60
C MET A 432 30.04 9.80 -13.24
N VAL A 433 29.19 9.69 -12.22
CA VAL A 433 29.50 10.07 -10.84
C VAL A 433 29.11 8.97 -9.86
N TRP A 434 29.81 8.95 -8.73
CA TRP A 434 29.38 8.22 -7.55
C TRP A 434 28.48 9.12 -6.70
N VAL A 435 27.35 8.58 -6.27
CA VAL A 435 26.51 9.15 -5.21
C VAL A 435 26.59 8.18 -4.03
N GLU A 436 27.17 8.64 -2.93
CA GLU A 436 27.45 7.80 -1.75
C GLU A 436 26.63 8.30 -0.55
N GLY A 437 25.95 7.38 0.13
CA GLY A 437 25.16 7.66 1.33
C GLY A 437 25.93 7.40 2.65
N PRO A 438 25.46 7.96 3.78
CA PRO A 438 26.09 7.84 5.09
C PRO A 438 26.29 6.41 5.61
N GLU A 439 25.48 5.46 5.14
CA GLU A 439 25.53 4.06 5.58
C GLU A 439 26.42 3.18 4.67
N GLY A 440 27.18 3.81 3.76
CA GLY A 440 28.16 3.14 2.91
C GLY A 440 27.61 2.64 1.56
N GLY A 441 26.28 2.66 1.38
CA GLY A 441 25.66 2.39 0.09
C GLY A 441 26.01 3.46 -0.95
N LYS A 442 26.25 3.03 -2.19
CA LYS A 442 26.65 3.92 -3.28
C LYS A 442 26.04 3.50 -4.61
N ILE A 443 25.89 4.45 -5.52
CA ILE A 443 25.42 4.22 -6.89
C ILE A 443 26.30 4.97 -7.90
N LYS A 444 26.51 4.38 -9.07
CA LYS A 444 27.22 4.98 -10.22
C LYS A 444 26.21 5.37 -11.29
N VAL A 445 26.03 6.67 -11.49
CA VAL A 445 24.95 7.23 -12.32
C VAL A 445 25.44 8.40 -13.17
N LYS A 446 24.71 8.79 -14.21
CA LYS A 446 25.02 10.01 -14.98
C LYS A 446 24.66 11.27 -14.18
N ALA A 447 25.51 12.29 -14.22
CA ALA A 447 25.16 13.61 -13.75
C ALA A 447 24.22 14.30 -14.73
N MET A 448 23.15 14.90 -14.22
CA MET A 448 22.28 15.83 -14.95
C MET A 448 22.37 17.19 -14.27
N VAL A 449 23.17 18.09 -14.83
CA VAL A 449 23.40 19.42 -14.27
C VAL A 449 22.22 20.32 -14.64
N THR A 450 21.40 20.69 -13.65
CA THR A 450 20.12 21.37 -13.90
C THR A 450 19.72 22.31 -12.77
N SER A 451 19.05 23.42 -13.11
CA SER A 451 18.51 24.38 -12.14
C SER A 451 17.16 23.95 -11.53
N ARG A 452 16.64 22.76 -11.87
CA ARG A 452 15.39 22.20 -11.31
C ARG A 452 15.52 21.83 -9.84
N VAL A 453 16.70 21.42 -9.39
CA VAL A 453 17.01 21.17 -7.98
C VAL A 453 17.66 22.38 -7.33
N ALA A 454 17.30 22.63 -6.08
CA ALA A 454 17.90 23.70 -5.28
C ALA A 454 19.37 23.39 -4.95
N LYS A 455 20.17 24.44 -4.72
CA LYS A 455 21.53 24.28 -4.21
C LYS A 455 21.51 23.50 -2.88
N GLY A 456 22.44 22.55 -2.74
CA GLY A 456 22.54 21.66 -1.59
C GLY A 456 21.59 20.46 -1.64
N VAL A 457 20.85 20.27 -2.73
CA VAL A 457 19.87 19.19 -2.90
C VAL A 457 20.14 18.46 -4.21
N VAL A 458 20.09 17.12 -4.15
CA VAL A 458 20.18 16.26 -5.33
C VAL A 458 18.98 15.34 -5.41
N PHE A 459 18.57 15.01 -6.63
CA PHE A 459 17.43 14.13 -6.90
C PHE A 459 17.87 12.92 -7.71
N THR A 460 17.41 11.72 -7.32
CA THR A 460 17.62 10.47 -8.07
C THR A 460 16.34 9.65 -8.17
N PRO A 461 15.96 9.13 -9.35
CA PRO A 461 14.83 8.22 -9.45
C PRO A 461 15.14 6.82 -8.90
N PHE A 462 14.11 6.06 -8.50
CA PHE A 462 14.29 4.70 -7.93
C PHE A 462 13.87 3.56 -8.88
N HIS A 463 13.46 3.86 -10.11
CA HIS A 463 12.90 2.89 -11.07
C HIS A 463 13.92 1.95 -11.73
N PHE A 464 15.21 2.17 -11.50
CA PHE A 464 16.26 1.41 -12.19
C PHE A 464 16.66 0.19 -11.37
N ALA A 465 17.16 -0.83 -12.07
CA ALA A 465 17.74 -2.03 -11.50
C ALA A 465 18.58 -2.73 -12.57
N GLY A 466 19.35 -3.72 -12.14
CA GLY A 466 20.23 -4.51 -13.00
C GLY A 466 21.68 -4.08 -12.95
N HIS A 467 22.03 -2.96 -12.30
CA HIS A 467 23.38 -2.69 -11.84
C HIS A 467 23.42 -2.70 -10.29
N PHE A 468 24.59 -2.96 -9.71
CA PHE A 468 24.83 -2.82 -8.28
C PHE A 468 26.27 -2.38 -8.00
N GLU A 469 26.43 -1.24 -7.33
CA GLU A 469 27.71 -0.59 -7.04
C GLU A 469 28.60 -0.43 -8.28
N GLY A 470 28.01 -0.02 -9.39
CA GLY A 470 28.70 0.21 -10.67
C GLY A 470 28.92 -1.01 -11.56
N GLU A 471 28.59 -2.22 -11.09
CA GLU A 471 28.71 -3.45 -11.88
C GLU A 471 27.38 -3.80 -12.58
N ASP A 472 27.44 -4.19 -13.86
CA ASP A 472 26.27 -4.68 -14.61
C ASP A 472 26.00 -6.15 -14.24
N LEU A 473 24.76 -6.46 -13.87
CA LEU A 473 24.28 -7.78 -13.46
C LEU A 473 23.64 -8.55 -14.62
N LEU A 474 23.89 -8.13 -15.87
CA LEU A 474 23.34 -8.73 -17.08
C LEU A 474 23.48 -10.25 -17.12
N ASP A 475 24.62 -10.78 -16.71
CA ASP A 475 24.94 -12.21 -16.72
C ASP A 475 24.09 -13.05 -15.76
N LYS A 476 23.38 -12.40 -14.82
CA LYS A 476 22.47 -13.04 -13.86
C LYS A 476 21.03 -13.15 -14.35
N TYR A 477 20.65 -12.42 -15.39
CA TYR A 477 19.32 -12.57 -15.97
C TYR A 477 19.20 -13.87 -16.75
N PRO A 478 18.03 -14.54 -16.75
CA PRO A 478 17.74 -15.58 -17.73
C PRO A 478 17.95 -15.07 -19.15
N GLU A 479 18.39 -15.95 -20.05
CA GLU A 479 18.67 -15.58 -21.44
C GLU A 479 17.43 -14.93 -22.09
N GLY A 480 17.63 -13.73 -22.66
CA GLY A 480 16.57 -12.96 -23.31
C GLY A 480 15.58 -12.26 -22.37
N ALA A 481 15.75 -12.35 -21.04
CA ALA A 481 14.82 -11.79 -20.06
C ALA A 481 15.32 -10.51 -19.36
N ALA A 482 16.52 -10.05 -19.71
CA ALA A 482 17.04 -8.78 -19.20
C ALA A 482 16.23 -7.59 -19.76
N PRO A 483 15.92 -6.57 -18.93
CA PRO A 483 15.26 -5.37 -19.42
C PRO A 483 16.15 -4.59 -20.40
N TYR A 484 15.54 -3.83 -21.30
CA TYR A 484 16.25 -3.01 -22.29
C TYR A 484 17.12 -1.95 -21.63
N VAL A 485 16.64 -1.37 -20.53
CA VAL A 485 17.36 -0.37 -19.73
C VAL A 485 17.71 -0.95 -18.36
N ARG A 486 18.99 -0.85 -17.99
CA ARG A 486 19.53 -1.23 -16.69
C ARG A 486 20.19 -0.03 -16.02
N GLY A 487 20.28 -0.07 -14.70
CA GLY A 487 20.87 0.99 -13.90
C GLY A 487 20.79 0.67 -12.41
N GLU A 488 21.13 1.63 -11.57
CA GLU A 488 21.06 1.49 -10.12
C GLU A 488 19.88 2.26 -9.53
N PRO A 489 19.06 1.66 -8.65
CA PRO A 489 18.04 2.41 -7.95
C PRO A 489 18.69 3.38 -6.95
N ALA A 490 18.13 4.59 -6.84
CA ALA A 490 18.46 5.55 -5.79
C ALA A 490 18.65 4.91 -4.41
N ASN A 491 17.75 3.97 -4.09
CA ASN A 491 17.64 3.38 -2.78
C ASN A 491 18.84 2.51 -2.34
N ASN A 492 19.74 2.15 -3.26
CA ASN A 492 21.02 1.53 -2.90
C ASN A 492 21.90 2.48 -2.07
N ALA A 493 21.77 3.80 -2.26
CA ALA A 493 22.50 4.81 -1.50
C ALA A 493 21.65 5.45 -0.38
N PHE A 494 20.39 5.07 -0.21
CA PHE A 494 19.54 5.58 0.88
C PHE A 494 19.76 4.81 2.19
N THR A 495 19.41 5.49 3.28
CA THR A 495 19.73 5.08 4.65
C THR A 495 18.53 4.50 5.41
N TYR A 496 18.78 4.12 6.66
CA TYR A 496 17.80 3.78 7.67
C TYR A 496 16.92 4.98 8.07
N GLY A 497 15.61 4.80 8.04
CA GLY A 497 14.66 5.76 8.63
C GLY A 497 13.23 5.31 8.42
N TYR A 498 12.38 5.48 9.42
CA TYR A 498 11.02 4.92 9.40
C TYR A 498 10.01 5.77 10.17
N ASP A 499 8.83 5.96 9.60
CA ASP A 499 7.71 6.66 10.24
C ASP A 499 7.36 6.06 11.62
N SER A 500 7.09 6.95 12.58
CA SER A 500 6.91 6.60 14.00
C SER A 500 5.57 5.91 14.30
N VAL A 501 4.68 5.82 13.33
CA VAL A 501 3.37 5.18 13.46
C VAL A 501 3.28 3.92 12.61
N THR A 502 3.68 4.01 11.34
CA THR A 502 3.45 3.00 10.30
C THR A 502 4.70 2.22 9.92
N GLN A 503 5.88 2.68 10.35
CA GLN A 503 7.18 2.16 9.91
C GLN A 503 7.42 2.29 8.39
N MET A 504 6.72 3.19 7.71
CA MET A 504 7.05 3.51 6.32
C MET A 504 8.44 4.13 6.22
N GLN A 505 9.26 3.66 5.28
CA GLN A 505 10.64 4.09 5.12
C GLN A 505 10.80 5.57 4.73
N GLU A 506 11.87 6.20 5.21
CA GLU A 506 12.25 7.59 4.92
C GLU A 506 13.00 7.68 3.58
N SER A 507 12.26 7.61 2.47
CA SER A 507 12.84 7.66 1.11
C SER A 507 12.92 9.06 0.50
N LYS A 508 12.62 10.10 1.27
CA LYS A 508 12.48 11.48 0.74
C LYS A 508 13.49 12.47 1.30
N CYS A 509 14.20 12.08 2.35
CA CYS A 509 15.28 12.86 2.93
C CYS A 509 16.36 11.92 3.46
N SER A 510 17.54 12.03 2.87
CA SER A 510 18.78 11.45 3.35
C SER A 510 19.89 12.46 3.07
N LEU A 511 21.14 12.08 3.34
CA LEU A 511 22.32 12.82 2.94
C LEU A 511 23.11 12.02 1.90
N CYS A 512 23.91 12.71 1.10
CA CYS A 512 24.91 12.08 0.24
C CYS A 512 26.12 12.99 0.02
N LYS A 513 27.14 12.40 -0.62
CA LYS A 513 28.25 13.10 -1.27
C LYS A 513 28.37 12.65 -2.71
N ILE A 514 28.94 13.50 -3.56
CA ILE A 514 29.13 13.23 -4.99
C ILE A 514 30.61 13.32 -5.33
N SER A 515 31.10 12.38 -6.13
CA SER A 515 32.45 12.38 -6.69
C SER A 515 32.46 11.88 -8.14
N ALA A 516 33.48 12.27 -8.91
CA ALA A 516 33.69 11.72 -10.25
C ALA A 516 33.99 10.20 -10.19
N ALA A 517 33.42 9.42 -11.11
CA ALA A 517 33.52 7.96 -11.11
C ALA A 517 34.64 7.35 -11.95
#